data_AF-A0A2I1H8A4-F1
#
_entry.id   AF-A0A2I1H8A4-F1
#
_cell.length_a   1.000
_cell.length_b   1.000
_cell.length_c   1.000
_cell.angle_alpha   90.00
_cell.angle_beta   90.00
_cell.angle_gamma   90.00
#
_symmetry.space_group_name_H-M   'P 1'
#
loop_
_entity.id
_entity.type
_entity.pdbx_description
1 polymer ?
#
loop_
_entity_poly.entity_id
_entity_poly.type
_entity_poly.pdbx_seq_one_letter_code
_entity_poly.pdbx_strand_id
1 'polypeptide(L)'
;MVSMSKFVDIPPEERMSNTTGSFADDNNFSAIGLLRFVKPDGSTDYCTATVIRTDNGNMAITAAHCIWDIIAENWNTEFYFFPGYNNGNPGSLGAVRAHTFSIWSDFTKDETLYDYGFIKFYYQDGRKLQDDTGAFDCDFDVPPGEYQTTVFGYPYNSGEMDCPRDGEHL
;
A
#
# COMPACT_ATOMS: atom_id res chain seq x y z
N MET A 1 21.64 -2.86 8.99
CA MET A 1 20.22 -2.84 8.60
C MET A 1 19.83 -4.25 8.19
N VAL A 2 18.89 -4.88 8.92
CA VAL A 2 18.40 -6.21 8.60
C VAL A 2 16.90 -6.09 8.36
N SER A 3 16.43 -6.53 7.20
CA SER A 3 15.00 -6.61 6.91
C SER A 3 14.41 -7.88 7.48
N MET A 4 13.13 -7.81 7.84
CA MET A 4 12.31 -8.96 8.15
C MET A 4 11.12 -8.98 7.20
N SER A 5 10.69 -10.19 6.83
CA SER A 5 9.63 -10.37 5.84
C SER A 5 8.60 -11.39 6.32
N LYS A 6 7.35 -11.18 5.89
CA LYS A 6 6.26 -12.13 6.05
C LYS A 6 5.69 -12.47 4.69
N PHE A 7 5.38 -13.74 4.51
CA PHE A 7 4.69 -14.27 3.33
C PHE A 7 3.29 -14.72 3.74
N VAL A 8 2.31 -14.46 2.88
CA VAL A 8 0.92 -14.88 3.06
C VAL A 8 0.48 -15.68 1.84
N ASP A 9 0.04 -16.91 2.09
CA ASP A 9 -0.58 -17.74 1.07
C ASP A 9 -1.85 -17.08 0.54
N ILE A 10 -2.02 -17.12 -0.77
CA ILE A 10 -3.22 -16.60 -1.44
C ILE A 10 -4.21 -17.75 -1.63
N PRO A 11 -5.36 -17.77 -0.92
CA PRO A 11 -6.50 -18.64 -1.17
C PRO A 11 -6.84 -18.82 -2.66
N PRO A 12 -7.16 -20.05 -3.08
CA PRO A 12 -7.47 -20.36 -4.48
C PRO A 12 -8.59 -19.52 -5.08
N GLU A 13 -9.62 -19.17 -4.31
CA GLU A 13 -10.78 -18.40 -4.75
C GLU A 13 -10.43 -16.98 -5.21
N GLU A 14 -9.45 -16.34 -4.58
CA GLU A 14 -9.00 -14.98 -4.93
C GLU A 14 -8.00 -14.98 -6.10
N ARG A 15 -7.45 -16.15 -6.45
CA ARG A 15 -6.58 -16.27 -7.63
C ARG A 15 -7.35 -16.07 -8.93
N MET A 16 -8.67 -16.22 -8.91
CA MET A 16 -9.55 -16.19 -10.08
C MET A 16 -10.32 -14.85 -10.26
N SER A 17 -10.40 -14.01 -9.22
CA SER A 17 -11.34 -12.88 -9.18
C SER A 17 -10.85 -11.59 -9.85
N ASN A 18 -9.58 -11.47 -10.24
CA ASN A 18 -9.00 -10.20 -10.70
C ASN A 18 -9.34 -9.80 -12.15
N THR A 19 -10.42 -10.33 -12.74
CA THR A 19 -10.75 -10.05 -14.14
C THR A 19 -12.22 -9.68 -14.32
N THR A 20 -12.54 -8.40 -14.23
CA THR A 20 -13.57 -7.75 -15.06
C THR A 20 -13.43 -6.24 -14.95
N GLY A 21 -12.54 -5.66 -15.75
CA GLY A 21 -12.41 -4.21 -15.86
C GLY A 21 -11.42 -3.86 -16.95
N SER A 22 -11.88 -3.10 -17.95
CA SER A 22 -11.00 -2.34 -18.84
C SER A 22 -10.37 -1.17 -18.06
N PHE A 23 -9.58 -0.35 -18.75
CA PHE A 23 -9.23 1.04 -18.44
C PHE A 23 -7.88 1.24 -17.76
N ALA A 24 -6.87 1.43 -18.60
CA ALA A 24 -5.88 2.48 -18.35
C ALA A 24 -6.62 3.82 -18.43
N ASP A 25 -6.60 4.57 -17.34
CA ASP A 25 -6.77 6.01 -17.36
C ASP A 25 -5.38 6.57 -17.09
N ASP A 26 -4.88 7.43 -17.98
CA ASP A 26 -3.48 7.87 -18.06
C ASP A 26 -3.04 8.76 -16.87
N ASN A 27 -3.83 8.73 -15.79
CA ASN A 27 -3.68 9.49 -14.59
C ASN A 27 -2.88 8.66 -13.58
N ASN A 28 -1.61 9.02 -13.37
CA ASN A 28 -0.67 8.38 -12.42
C ASN A 28 -1.17 8.33 -10.95
N PHE A 29 -2.34 8.90 -10.67
CA PHE A 29 -3.04 8.83 -9.40
C PHE A 29 -3.56 7.44 -9.05
N SER A 30 -3.73 6.54 -10.02
CA SER A 30 -4.13 5.15 -9.76
C SER A 30 -3.02 4.34 -9.07
N ALA A 31 -1.76 4.77 -9.17
CA ALA A 31 -0.65 4.18 -8.44
C ALA A 31 -0.74 4.43 -6.92
N ILE A 32 -1.51 5.43 -6.49
CA ILE A 32 -1.76 5.75 -5.08
C ILE A 32 -3.12 5.18 -4.70
N GLY A 33 -3.16 4.35 -3.66
CA GLY A 33 -4.38 3.64 -3.28
C GLY A 33 -4.56 3.48 -1.78
N LEU A 34 -5.82 3.20 -1.41
CA LEU A 34 -6.20 2.86 -0.04
C LEU A 34 -5.66 1.46 0.27
N LEU A 35 -5.00 1.32 1.42
CA LEU A 35 -4.50 0.05 1.94
C LEU A 35 -5.32 -0.32 3.16
N ARG A 36 -6.22 -1.30 3.03
CA ARG A 36 -7.00 -1.85 4.13
C ARG A 36 -6.26 -3.04 4.74
N PHE A 37 -6.27 -3.17 6.07
CA PHE A 37 -5.74 -4.32 6.79
C PHE A 37 -6.50 -4.57 8.09
N VAL A 38 -6.20 -5.70 8.74
CA VAL A 38 -6.75 -6.12 10.02
C VAL A 38 -5.64 -6.17 11.07
N LYS A 39 -5.86 -5.46 12.17
CA LYS A 39 -4.95 -5.39 13.32
C LYS A 39 -5.03 -6.66 14.18
N PRO A 40 -4.04 -6.94 15.05
CA PRO A 40 -4.05 -8.14 15.89
C PRO A 40 -5.24 -8.26 16.85
N ASP A 41 -5.89 -7.15 17.20
CA ASP A 41 -7.12 -7.12 18.01
C ASP A 41 -8.40 -7.44 17.21
N GLY A 42 -8.28 -7.65 15.89
CA GLY A 42 -9.38 -7.95 14.98
C GLY A 42 -10.06 -6.71 14.37
N SER A 43 -9.65 -5.49 14.75
CA SER A 43 -10.15 -4.27 14.13
C SER A 43 -9.61 -4.10 12.70
N THR A 44 -10.40 -3.46 11.83
CA THR A 44 -9.94 -3.05 10.50
C THR A 44 -9.38 -1.63 10.58
N ASP A 45 -8.26 -1.40 9.90
CA ASP A 45 -7.60 -0.10 9.82
C ASP A 45 -7.13 0.17 8.39
N TYR A 46 -6.77 1.42 8.10
CA TYR A 46 -6.50 1.92 6.76
C TYR A 46 -5.24 2.79 6.70
N CYS A 47 -4.49 2.61 5.63
CA CYS A 47 -3.33 3.42 5.28
C CYS A 47 -3.38 3.82 3.81
N THR A 48 -2.32 4.48 3.35
CA THR A 48 -2.03 4.67 1.93
C THR A 48 -0.88 3.77 1.51
N ALA A 49 -0.94 3.25 0.29
CA ALA A 49 0.21 2.65 -0.38
C ALA A 49 0.39 3.24 -1.79
N THR A 50 1.63 3.25 -2.27
CA THR A 50 1.98 3.76 -3.58
C THR A 50 2.76 2.73 -4.38
N VAL A 51 2.27 2.35 -5.56
CA VAL A 51 2.96 1.45 -6.48
C VAL A 51 4.25 2.10 -6.95
N ILE A 52 5.36 1.37 -6.81
CA ILE A 52 6.69 1.82 -7.19
C ILE A 52 7.23 1.00 -8.36
N ARG A 53 8.00 1.66 -9.22
CA ARG A 53 8.60 1.02 -10.39
C ARG A 53 9.62 -0.03 -9.95
N THR A 54 9.41 -1.27 -10.35
CA THR A 54 10.31 -2.39 -10.04
C THR A 54 10.35 -3.38 -11.20
N ASP A 55 11.39 -4.21 -11.28
CA ASP A 55 11.51 -5.21 -12.34
C ASP A 55 10.35 -6.22 -12.32
N ASN A 56 9.90 -6.62 -11.13
CA ASN A 56 8.76 -7.52 -10.94
C ASN A 56 7.40 -6.81 -11.11
N GLY A 57 7.38 -5.48 -11.02
CA GLY A 57 6.25 -4.59 -11.27
C GLY A 57 5.03 -4.73 -10.35
N ASN A 58 5.14 -5.45 -9.24
CA ASN A 58 4.02 -5.78 -8.36
C ASN A 58 4.25 -5.27 -6.93
N MET A 59 5.03 -4.20 -6.76
CA MET A 59 5.43 -3.69 -5.45
C MET A 59 4.88 -2.29 -5.17
N ALA A 60 4.52 -2.05 -3.91
CA ALA A 60 4.25 -0.72 -3.39
C ALA A 60 5.09 -0.44 -2.13
N ILE A 61 5.23 0.84 -1.85
CA ILE A 61 5.76 1.37 -0.60
C ILE A 61 4.61 1.89 0.28
N THR A 62 4.75 1.73 1.60
CA THR A 62 3.86 2.27 2.64
C THR A 62 4.66 2.48 3.94
N ALA A 63 4.03 2.95 5.01
CA ALA A 63 4.68 3.05 6.32
C ALA A 63 4.84 1.67 6.97
N ALA A 64 5.88 1.50 7.79
CA ALA A 64 6.12 0.23 8.48
C ALA A 64 5.05 -0.04 9.56
N HIS A 65 4.54 1.00 10.22
CA HIS A 65 3.46 0.87 11.20
C HIS A 65 2.14 0.37 10.58
N CYS A 66 1.91 0.59 9.28
CA CYS A 66 0.77 0.00 8.59
C CYS A 66 0.90 -1.51 8.45
N ILE A 67 2.15 -2.01 8.34
CA ILE A 67 2.48 -3.43 8.14
C ILE A 67 2.58 -4.17 9.50
N TRP A 68 3.13 -3.50 10.51
CA TRP A 68 3.44 -4.05 11.83
C TRP A 68 2.84 -3.21 12.94
N ASP A 69 2.05 -3.85 13.80
CA ASP A 69 1.53 -3.23 15.01
C ASP A 69 2.61 -3.30 16.10
N ILE A 70 3.13 -2.13 16.48
CA ILE A 70 4.21 -2.05 17.47
C ILE A 70 3.72 -2.37 18.89
N ILE A 71 2.46 -2.09 19.22
CA ILE A 71 1.89 -2.34 20.55
C ILE A 71 1.65 -3.82 20.76
N ALA A 72 1.13 -4.50 19.74
CA ALA A 72 0.90 -5.93 19.75
C ALA A 72 2.16 -6.75 19.40
N GLU A 73 3.25 -6.08 19.00
CA GLU A 73 4.49 -6.68 18.51
C GLU A 73 4.22 -7.77 17.45
N ASN A 74 3.34 -7.48 16.49
CA ASN A 74 2.92 -8.47 15.50
C ASN A 74 2.58 -7.84 14.15
N TRP A 75 2.62 -8.67 13.11
CA TRP A 75 2.19 -8.30 11.78
C TRP A 75 0.67 -8.11 11.74
N ASN A 76 0.23 -7.03 11.10
CA ASN A 76 -1.15 -6.90 10.63
C ASN A 76 -1.45 -7.99 9.57
N THR A 77 -2.72 -8.16 9.24
CA THR A 77 -3.20 -9.23 8.35
C THR A 77 -4.24 -8.74 7.36
N GLU A 78 -4.69 -9.62 6.45
CA GLU A 78 -5.78 -9.34 5.49
C GLU A 78 -5.61 -8.03 4.70
N PHE A 79 -4.42 -7.81 4.17
CA PHE A 79 -4.09 -6.63 3.40
C PHE A 79 -4.70 -6.66 1.99
N TYR A 80 -5.49 -5.62 1.68
CA TYR A 80 -6.02 -5.34 0.34
C TYR A 80 -5.70 -3.91 -0.07
N PHE A 81 -5.16 -3.77 -1.27
CA PHE A 81 -4.86 -2.50 -1.90
C PHE A 81 -5.92 -2.16 -2.94
N PHE A 82 -6.41 -0.92 -2.91
CA PHE A 82 -7.42 -0.40 -3.81
C PHE A 82 -6.81 0.77 -4.60
N PRO A 83 -6.21 0.50 -5.78
CA PRO A 83 -5.53 1.51 -6.57
C PRO A 83 -6.52 2.54 -7.10
N GLY A 84 -6.24 3.83 -6.88
CA GLY A 84 -7.14 4.91 -7.30
C GLY A 84 -8.50 4.90 -6.60
N TYR A 85 -8.60 4.32 -5.40
CA TYR A 85 -9.81 4.37 -4.58
C TYR A 85 -10.36 5.79 -4.50
N ASN A 86 -11.67 5.92 -4.63
CA ASN A 86 -12.31 7.24 -4.60
C ASN A 86 -13.73 7.13 -4.03
N ASN A 87 -13.91 7.54 -2.77
CA ASN A 87 -15.21 7.71 -2.13
C ASN A 87 -16.16 6.50 -2.35
N GLY A 88 -15.76 5.33 -1.86
CA GLY A 88 -16.50 4.07 -2.00
C GLY A 88 -16.30 3.34 -3.34
N ASN A 89 -15.74 4.01 -4.36
CA ASN A 89 -15.35 3.34 -5.59
C ASN A 89 -14.00 2.65 -5.41
N PRO A 90 -13.92 1.31 -5.56
CA PRO A 90 -12.68 0.55 -5.37
C PRO A 90 -11.67 0.69 -6.53
N GLY A 91 -11.98 1.47 -7.58
CA GLY A 91 -11.16 1.60 -8.77
C GLY A 91 -11.39 0.47 -9.77
N SER A 92 -10.79 0.58 -10.97
CA SER A 92 -10.98 -0.37 -12.08
C SER A 92 -10.42 -1.77 -11.80
N LEU A 93 -9.37 -1.86 -10.98
CA LEU A 93 -8.78 -3.14 -10.57
C LEU A 93 -9.44 -3.76 -9.33
N GLY A 94 -10.27 -3.00 -8.62
CA GLY A 94 -10.86 -3.44 -7.36
C GLY A 94 -9.80 -3.71 -6.29
N ALA A 95 -10.06 -4.73 -5.46
CA ALA A 95 -9.17 -5.13 -4.39
C ALA A 95 -8.01 -6.01 -4.91
N VAL A 96 -6.77 -5.58 -4.67
CA VAL A 96 -5.56 -6.33 -5.01
C VAL A 96 -4.92 -6.84 -3.72
N ARG A 97 -4.77 -8.16 -3.62
CA ARG A 97 -4.30 -8.77 -2.37
C ARG A 97 -2.79 -8.74 -2.22
N ALA A 98 -2.34 -8.36 -1.03
CA ALA A 98 -0.93 -8.42 -0.68
C ALA A 98 -0.48 -9.86 -0.41
N HIS A 99 0.78 -10.12 -0.72
CA HIS A 99 1.37 -11.47 -0.69
C HIS A 99 2.65 -11.55 0.13
N THR A 100 3.48 -10.51 0.07
CA THR A 100 4.73 -10.45 0.82
C THR A 100 4.93 -9.06 1.39
N PHE A 101 5.42 -8.99 2.61
CA PHE A 101 5.65 -7.77 3.36
C PHE A 101 7.11 -7.72 3.77
N SER A 102 7.71 -6.53 3.78
CA SER A 102 9.08 -6.33 4.27
C SER A 102 9.21 -5.01 5.00
N ILE A 103 9.76 -5.07 6.21
CA ILE A 103 10.09 -3.91 7.06
C ILE A 103 11.49 -4.09 7.62
N TRP A 104 12.06 -3.03 8.19
CA TRP A 104 13.34 -3.10 8.90
C TRP A 104 13.14 -3.60 10.32
N SER A 105 13.98 -4.53 10.78
CA SER A 105 13.88 -5.07 12.14
C SER A 105 14.08 -4.01 13.22
N ASP A 106 14.83 -2.94 12.91
CA ASP A 106 15.05 -1.81 13.80
C ASP A 106 13.72 -1.08 14.14
N PHE A 107 12.79 -0.98 13.19
CA PHE A 107 11.47 -0.39 13.41
C PHE A 107 10.68 -1.11 14.53
N THR A 108 10.82 -2.44 14.62
CA THR A 108 10.13 -3.23 15.66
C THR A 108 10.62 -2.95 17.09
N LYS A 109 11.76 -2.26 17.23
CA LYS A 109 12.36 -1.89 18.51
C LYS A 109 12.17 -0.41 18.83
N ASP A 110 12.01 0.41 17.81
CA ASP A 110 11.87 1.86 17.89
C ASP A 110 11.09 2.35 16.66
N GLU A 111 9.83 2.75 16.84
CA GLU A 111 8.95 3.23 15.76
C GLU A 111 9.48 4.47 15.04
N THR A 112 10.44 5.19 15.63
CA THR A 112 11.04 6.37 14.99
C THR A 112 12.09 5.99 13.93
N LEU A 113 12.52 4.72 13.91
CA LEU A 113 13.55 4.23 13.00
C LEU A 113 12.92 3.52 11.80
N TYR A 114 13.16 4.06 10.61
CA TYR A 114 12.82 3.43 9.34
C TYR A 114 11.34 3.04 9.20
N ASP A 115 10.42 3.97 9.50
CA ASP A 115 8.96 3.81 9.31
C ASP A 115 8.55 3.81 7.83
N TYR A 116 9.11 2.88 7.06
CA TYR A 116 8.72 2.56 5.71
C TYR A 116 8.90 1.06 5.46
N GLY A 117 8.05 0.52 4.60
CA GLY A 117 8.06 -0.88 4.24
C GLY A 117 7.54 -1.11 2.84
N PHE A 118 7.75 -2.33 2.36
CA PHE A 118 7.38 -2.74 1.02
C PHE A 118 6.36 -3.87 1.06
N ILE A 119 5.39 -3.79 0.16
CA ILE A 119 4.37 -4.81 -0.06
C ILE A 119 4.51 -5.29 -1.48
N LYS A 120 4.66 -6.61 -1.65
CA LYS A 120 4.49 -7.27 -2.95
C LYS A 120 3.06 -7.82 -3.03
N PHE A 121 2.38 -7.49 -4.12
CA PHE A 121 1.03 -7.97 -4.39
C PHE A 121 1.03 -9.25 -5.20
N TYR A 122 -0.01 -10.06 -4.97
CA TYR A 122 -0.35 -11.14 -5.87
C TYR A 122 -1.09 -10.57 -7.07
N TYR A 123 -0.44 -10.63 -8.23
CA TYR A 123 -0.98 -10.13 -9.48
C TYR A 123 -0.80 -11.19 -10.58
N GLN A 124 -1.74 -11.23 -11.52
CA GLN A 124 -1.86 -12.30 -12.51
C GLN A 124 -0.55 -12.56 -13.26
N ASP A 125 -0.23 -13.84 -13.48
CA ASP A 125 0.96 -14.23 -14.23
C ASP A 125 0.99 -13.56 -15.61
N GLY A 126 2.15 -12.99 -15.95
CA GLY A 126 2.35 -12.28 -17.22
C GLY A 126 1.84 -10.83 -17.25
N ARG A 127 1.20 -10.36 -16.17
CA ARG A 127 0.83 -8.94 -15.99
C ARG A 127 1.62 -8.32 -14.83
N LYS A 128 1.75 -7.00 -14.86
CA LYS A 128 2.36 -6.22 -13.78
C LYS A 128 1.39 -5.16 -13.30
N LEU A 129 1.21 -5.06 -12.00
CA LEU A 129 0.35 -4.07 -11.36
C LEU A 129 0.72 -2.66 -11.82
N GLN A 130 2.02 -2.34 -11.86
CA GLN A 130 2.52 -1.03 -12.31
C GLN A 130 2.13 -0.67 -13.75
N ASP A 131 1.88 -1.66 -14.62
CA ASP A 131 1.50 -1.40 -16.01
C ASP A 131 0.01 -1.01 -16.08
N ASP A 132 -0.81 -1.48 -15.12
CA ASP A 132 -2.24 -1.20 -15.03
C ASP A 132 -2.57 0.01 -14.15
N THR A 133 -1.73 0.32 -13.15
CA THR A 133 -1.95 1.45 -12.21
C THR A 133 -1.09 2.67 -12.49
N GLY A 134 -0.06 2.53 -13.34
CA GLY A 134 1.10 3.41 -13.29
C GLY A 134 1.98 3.11 -12.06
N ALA A 135 3.08 3.84 -11.94
CA ALA A 135 4.00 3.74 -10.81
C ALA A 135 4.88 4.99 -10.67
N PHE A 136 5.31 5.25 -9.45
CA PHE A 136 6.31 6.27 -9.15
C PHE A 136 7.71 5.66 -9.10
N ASP A 137 8.70 6.46 -9.47
CA ASP A 137 10.10 6.13 -9.23
C ASP A 137 10.42 6.41 -7.75
N CYS A 138 11.37 5.66 -7.19
CA CYS A 138 11.79 5.81 -5.81
C CYS A 138 13.28 6.16 -5.78
N ASP A 139 13.61 7.25 -5.09
CA ASP A 139 14.98 7.70 -4.89
C ASP A 139 15.30 7.67 -3.39
N PHE A 140 16.38 6.96 -3.04
CA PHE A 140 16.85 6.82 -1.67
C PHE A 140 18.11 7.66 -1.41
N ASP A 141 18.75 8.18 -2.46
CA ASP A 141 20.01 8.91 -2.39
C ASP A 141 19.75 10.43 -2.47
N VAL A 142 18.69 10.88 -1.80
CA VAL A 142 18.33 12.30 -1.71
C VAL A 142 19.12 12.96 -0.58
N PRO A 143 19.97 13.97 -0.87
CA PRO A 143 20.71 14.67 0.18
C PRO A 143 19.77 15.44 1.12
N PRO A 144 20.17 15.70 2.38
CA PRO A 144 19.38 16.54 3.28
C PRO A 144 19.22 17.96 2.72
N GLY A 145 18.00 18.51 2.80
CA GLY A 145 17.70 19.85 2.32
C GLY A 145 16.21 20.20 2.39
N GLU A 146 15.89 21.43 2.02
CA GLU A 146 14.50 21.88 1.84
C GLU A 146 14.08 21.63 0.39
N TYR A 147 13.11 20.76 0.22
CA TYR A 147 12.55 20.43 -1.08
C TYR A 147 11.06 20.73 -1.08
N GLN A 148 10.58 21.37 -2.13
CA GLN A 148 9.15 21.47 -2.36
C GLN A 148 8.61 20.05 -2.52
N THR A 149 7.75 19.64 -1.60
CA THR A 149 7.23 18.26 -1.51
C THR A 149 5.72 18.29 -1.66
N THR A 150 5.19 17.39 -2.48
CA THR A 150 3.75 17.13 -2.55
C THR A 150 3.48 15.77 -1.92
N VAL A 151 2.58 15.73 -0.95
CA VAL A 151 2.20 14.52 -0.24
C VAL A 151 0.79 14.13 -0.67
N PHE A 152 0.61 12.85 -1.00
CA PHE A 152 -0.68 12.27 -1.32
C PHE A 152 -1.02 11.18 -0.32
N GLY A 153 -2.30 11.05 0.01
CA GLY A 153 -2.77 10.00 0.87
C GLY A 153 -4.27 10.01 1.06
N TYR A 154 -4.74 9.02 1.80
CA TYR A 154 -6.09 8.86 2.30
C TYR A 154 -6.07 9.21 3.80
N PRO A 155 -6.34 10.47 4.19
CA PRO A 155 -6.18 10.93 5.57
C PRO A 155 -7.32 10.46 6.48
N TYR A 156 -6.99 10.07 7.71
CA TYR A 156 -7.94 9.73 8.77
C TYR A 156 -7.98 10.87 9.80
N ASN A 157 -9.17 11.41 10.13
CA ASN A 157 -9.38 12.50 11.10
C ASN A 157 -8.49 13.76 10.95
N SER A 158 -8.33 14.32 9.75
CA SER A 158 -7.65 15.61 9.56
C SER A 158 -8.62 16.79 9.71
N GLY A 159 -8.61 17.47 10.86
CA GLY A 159 -9.31 18.73 11.06
C GLY A 159 -8.88 19.78 10.02
N GLU A 160 -9.77 20.03 9.06
CA GLU A 160 -9.71 21.05 8.00
C GLU A 160 -8.57 20.96 6.96
N MET A 161 -8.83 20.21 5.88
CA MET A 161 -8.65 20.71 4.51
C MET A 161 -9.54 19.86 3.57
N ASP A 162 -10.53 20.46 2.94
CA ASP A 162 -11.52 19.80 2.07
C ASP A 162 -10.83 18.99 0.94
N CYS A 163 -10.79 17.65 1.00
CA CYS A 163 -10.11 16.79 0.00
C CYS A 163 -10.68 15.35 -0.06
N PRO A 164 -11.75 15.06 -0.83
CA PRO A 164 -12.33 13.71 -0.83
C PRO A 164 -11.47 12.72 -1.63
N ARG A 165 -10.74 11.88 -0.89
CA ARG A 165 -10.25 10.52 -1.19
C ARG A 165 -9.98 9.89 0.18
N ASP A 166 -11.04 9.57 0.91
CA ASP A 166 -11.04 9.86 2.35
C ASP A 166 -10.81 8.71 3.32
N GLY A 167 -11.16 7.45 3.07
CA GLY A 167 -10.94 6.39 4.09
C GLY A 167 -11.68 6.56 5.44
N GLU A 168 -12.26 7.75 5.73
CA GLU A 168 -13.16 8.06 6.86
C GLU A 168 -14.25 9.12 6.55
N HIS A 169 -14.50 9.44 5.27
CA HIS A 169 -15.89 9.63 4.83
C HIS A 169 -16.40 8.33 4.18
N LEU A 170 -15.85 7.24 4.74
CA LEU A 170 -16.60 6.11 5.26
C LEU A 170 -16.76 6.22 6.78
#